data_AF-L9L3J0-F1
#
_entry.id   AF-L9L3J0-F1
#
_cell.length_a   1.000
_cell.length_b   1.000
_cell.length_c   1.000
_cell.angle_alpha   90.00
_cell.angle_beta   90.00
_cell.angle_gamma   90.00
#
_symmetry.space_group_name_H-M   'P 1'
#
loop_
_entity.id
_entity.type
_entity.pdbx_description
1 polymer ?
#
loop_
_entity_poly.entity_id
_entity_poly.type
_entity_poly.pdbx_seq_one_letter_code
_entity_poly.pdbx_strand_id
1 'polypeptide(L)'
;MFISPAVVDLLQELTDIDTLHESEEGAEVLIDALVDGQVVALLVQNLERLDESVKEEADGVHNTLAIVENMAEFRPEMCTEAAQQGLLQWLLKRLKAKMPFDANKLYCSEVLAILLQDNDENRELLGELDGIDVLLQQLSVFKRHNPSTAEEQEMMENLFDSLCSCLMLSSNRERFLKGEGLQLMNLMLREKKISRSSALKVLDHAMIGPEGTDNCHKFVDILGLRTIFPLFMKSPRKIKKVGTTEKEHEGRSARVAVCTRPSRCQWTDQICMVMYKGRYSTTKSRIEKKKKVLATVKKPVGGDKNGEHVCSILASLLRNLRGQQRTRLLNKFTENDSEKVDRLMELHFKYLDAMSVADKKIEGEKHMSQKESPEQNSVGPIHALLEGKLRHLLRETKHQGPCQSLTNICLLDAKAVLLGTGKHSKAISAQQPWCCSESQGGFHLAPQTTGSPENTKIPDLEDALTSYWFLRTSQLVLVKCTEQAWLLTVRDMVRRGEIIDNDIEDEFYLRRLDAGLFVLQHICYIMAEICNANVPQIRQRVHQILNMRGSSIKIVRHIIKEYAENIGDGRSPEFRENEQKRILGLLENF
;
A
#
# COMPACT_ATOMS: atom_id res chain seq x y z
N MET A 1 14.77 27.27 -29.27
CA MET A 1 15.78 26.18 -29.29
C MET A 1 15.03 24.93 -29.67
N PHE A 2 15.37 24.27 -30.78
CA PHE A 2 14.59 23.12 -31.25
C PHE A 2 15.11 21.84 -30.60
N ILE A 3 14.23 21.07 -29.97
CA ILE A 3 14.55 19.71 -29.56
C ILE A 3 14.42 18.84 -30.82
N SER A 4 15.52 18.23 -31.27
CA SER A 4 15.44 17.26 -32.38
C SER A 4 14.89 15.92 -31.87
N PRO A 5 14.28 15.09 -32.72
CA PRO A 5 13.86 13.74 -32.34
C PRO A 5 14.98 12.92 -31.67
N ALA A 6 16.23 13.12 -32.11
CA ALA A 6 17.41 12.50 -31.50
C ALA A 6 17.67 12.94 -30.04
N VAL A 7 17.32 14.17 -29.68
CA VAL A 7 17.40 14.65 -28.29
C VAL A 7 16.28 14.03 -27.45
N VAL A 8 15.09 13.86 -28.00
CA VAL A 8 13.99 13.16 -27.30
C VAL A 8 14.37 11.71 -27.02
N ASP A 9 14.92 11.02 -28.01
CA ASP A 9 15.39 9.63 -27.87
C ASP A 9 16.48 9.52 -26.78
N LEU A 10 17.48 10.40 -26.81
CA LEU A 10 18.51 10.45 -25.77
C LEU A 10 17.94 10.75 -24.39
N LEU A 11 17.01 11.70 -24.27
CA LEU A 11 16.38 12.03 -23.00
C LEU A 11 15.57 10.86 -22.45
N GLN A 12 14.89 10.10 -23.31
CA GLN A 12 14.15 8.90 -22.91
C GLN A 12 15.10 7.84 -22.34
N GLU A 13 16.24 7.58 -22.98
CA GLU A 13 17.25 6.63 -22.47
C GLU A 13 17.83 7.07 -21.12
N LEU A 14 18.14 8.37 -20.97
CA LEU A 14 18.69 8.92 -19.72
C LEU A 14 17.68 8.94 -18.56
N THR A 15 16.39 8.99 -18.88
CA THR A 15 15.32 9.01 -17.87
C THR A 15 14.74 7.63 -17.61
N ASP A 16 15.19 6.57 -18.29
CA ASP A 16 14.71 5.21 -18.05
C ASP A 16 14.86 4.82 -16.58
N ILE A 17 13.82 4.21 -16.00
CA ILE A 17 13.72 3.93 -14.56
C ILE A 17 14.84 2.99 -14.09
N ASP A 18 15.25 2.03 -14.92
CA ASP A 18 16.36 1.14 -14.55
C ASP A 18 17.67 1.95 -14.44
N THR A 19 17.86 2.94 -15.31
CA THR A 19 19.01 3.85 -15.31
C THR A 19 18.98 4.80 -14.11
N LEU A 20 17.82 5.39 -13.79
CA LEU A 20 17.66 6.29 -12.65
C LEU A 20 17.94 5.58 -11.31
N HIS A 21 17.65 4.29 -11.21
CA HIS A 21 17.93 3.50 -10.01
C HIS A 21 19.41 3.08 -9.86
N GLU A 22 20.27 3.29 -10.86
CA GLU A 22 21.70 3.01 -10.74
C GLU A 22 22.41 4.00 -9.81
N SER A 23 21.94 5.25 -9.77
CA SER A 23 22.48 6.32 -8.90
C SER A 23 21.39 7.32 -8.52
N GLU A 24 20.90 7.22 -7.28
CA GLU A 24 19.86 8.12 -6.75
C GLU A 24 20.32 9.59 -6.76
N GLU A 25 21.57 9.86 -6.35
CA GLU A 25 22.14 11.22 -6.36
C GLU A 25 22.26 11.80 -7.78
N GLY A 26 22.66 10.98 -8.76
CA GLY A 26 22.77 11.42 -10.15
C GLY A 26 21.41 11.66 -10.80
N ALA A 27 20.45 10.78 -10.50
CA ALA A 27 19.07 10.89 -10.95
C ALA A 27 18.39 12.15 -10.39
N GLU A 28 18.55 12.44 -9.10
CA GLU A 28 17.96 13.63 -8.47
C GLU A 28 18.45 14.92 -9.15
N VAL A 29 19.77 15.06 -9.34
CA VAL A 29 20.37 16.23 -10.00
C VAL A 29 19.91 16.38 -11.45
N LEU A 30 19.79 15.27 -12.19
CA LEU A 30 19.30 15.29 -13.57
C LEU A 30 17.84 15.74 -13.63
N ILE A 31 16.98 15.15 -12.80
CA ILE A 31 15.55 15.45 -12.79
C ILE A 31 15.31 16.89 -12.32
N ASP A 32 16.03 17.38 -11.31
CA ASP A 32 16.02 18.79 -10.90
C ASP A 32 16.35 19.71 -12.08
N ALA A 33 17.46 19.45 -12.78
CA ALA A 33 17.87 20.27 -13.93
C ALA A 33 16.84 20.26 -15.07
N LEU A 34 16.18 19.13 -15.32
CA LEU A 34 15.13 19.01 -16.33
C LEU A 34 13.86 19.77 -15.94
N VAL A 35 13.44 19.68 -14.69
CA VAL A 35 12.26 20.40 -14.16
C VAL A 35 12.52 21.91 -14.15
N ASP A 36 13.67 22.36 -13.61
CA ASP A 36 14.08 23.77 -13.62
C ASP A 36 14.21 24.33 -15.04
N GLY A 37 14.66 23.50 -15.98
CA GLY A 37 14.75 23.82 -17.40
C GLY A 37 13.40 23.83 -18.14
N GLN A 38 12.28 23.59 -17.45
CA GLN A 38 10.94 23.48 -18.02
C GLN A 38 10.87 22.48 -19.19
N VAL A 39 11.47 21.31 -19.01
CA VAL A 39 11.56 20.29 -20.08
C VAL A 39 10.18 19.96 -20.65
N VAL A 40 9.13 19.88 -19.82
CA VAL A 40 7.78 19.51 -20.27
C VAL A 40 7.21 20.57 -21.20
N ALA A 41 7.33 21.86 -20.87
CA ALA A 41 6.88 22.94 -21.75
C ALA A 41 7.58 22.87 -23.13
N LEU A 42 8.88 22.59 -23.15
CA LEU A 42 9.65 22.47 -24.40
C LEU A 42 9.27 21.21 -25.20
N LEU A 43 9.02 20.09 -24.51
CA LEU A 43 8.54 18.85 -25.12
C LEU A 43 7.14 19.03 -25.70
N VAL A 44 6.22 19.72 -25.01
CA VAL A 44 4.87 20.01 -25.51
C VAL A 44 4.92 20.89 -26.75
N GLN A 45 5.75 21.95 -26.75
CA GLN A 45 5.96 22.78 -27.95
C GLN A 45 6.51 21.96 -29.13
N ASN A 46 7.34 20.95 -28.86
CA ASN A 46 7.80 20.01 -29.89
C ASN A 46 6.65 19.11 -30.36
N LEU A 47 5.85 18.54 -29.46
CA LEU A 47 4.70 17.68 -29.80
C LEU A 47 3.67 18.35 -30.70
N GLU A 48 3.46 19.67 -30.57
CA GLU A 48 2.47 20.39 -31.40
C GLU A 48 2.81 20.44 -32.89
N ARG A 49 4.07 20.19 -33.26
CA ARG A 49 4.53 20.26 -34.66
C ARG A 49 4.76 18.90 -35.31
N LEU A 50 4.74 17.81 -34.53
CA LEU A 50 5.00 16.47 -35.04
C LEU A 50 3.78 15.95 -35.82
N ASP A 51 4.05 15.34 -36.96
CA ASP A 51 3.07 14.68 -37.82
C ASP A 51 3.14 13.16 -37.62
N GLU A 52 2.18 12.62 -36.88
CA GLU A 52 2.09 11.18 -36.57
C GLU A 52 1.77 10.30 -37.80
N SER A 53 1.55 10.88 -38.99
CA SER A 53 1.55 10.10 -40.23
C SER A 53 2.97 9.65 -40.65
N VAL A 54 4.01 10.32 -40.13
CA VAL A 54 5.41 9.96 -40.30
C VAL A 54 5.82 9.08 -39.12
N LYS A 55 6.27 7.85 -39.40
CA LYS A 55 6.60 6.86 -38.36
C LYS A 55 7.64 7.39 -37.35
N GLU A 56 8.71 8.02 -37.83
CA GLU A 56 9.79 8.55 -36.99
C GLU A 56 9.29 9.67 -36.04
N GLU A 57 8.31 10.46 -36.49
CA GLU A 57 7.70 11.50 -35.66
C GLU A 57 6.66 10.93 -34.69
N ALA A 58 5.93 9.88 -35.09
CA ALA A 58 5.06 9.12 -34.20
C ALA A 58 5.86 8.43 -33.07
N ASP A 59 7.04 7.88 -33.38
CA ASP A 59 7.99 7.34 -32.40
C ASP A 59 8.51 8.48 -31.49
N GLY A 60 8.72 9.69 -32.03
CA GLY A 60 9.06 10.88 -31.24
C GLY A 60 7.96 11.30 -30.24
N VAL A 61 6.68 11.17 -30.61
CA VAL A 61 5.55 11.35 -29.69
C VAL A 61 5.60 10.30 -28.58
N HIS A 62 5.81 9.04 -28.94
CA HIS A 62 5.92 7.92 -27.98
C HIS A 62 7.03 8.16 -26.95
N ASN A 63 8.24 8.48 -27.41
CA ASN A 63 9.38 8.75 -26.54
C ASN A 63 9.14 9.97 -25.65
N THR A 64 8.42 10.99 -26.13
CA THR A 64 8.06 12.15 -25.31
C THR A 64 7.15 11.75 -24.14
N LEU A 65 6.16 10.88 -24.39
CA LEU A 65 5.29 10.37 -23.33
C LEU A 65 6.05 9.49 -22.33
N ALA A 66 7.00 8.68 -22.82
CA ALA A 66 7.87 7.85 -21.99
C ALA A 66 8.75 8.67 -21.04
N ILE A 67 9.33 9.77 -21.51
CA ILE A 67 10.07 10.69 -20.63
C ILE A 67 9.18 11.16 -19.48
N VAL A 68 7.95 11.60 -19.77
CA VAL A 68 7.04 12.09 -18.73
C VAL A 68 6.65 10.98 -17.77
N GLU A 69 6.33 9.78 -18.25
CA GLU A 69 6.02 8.62 -17.40
C GLU A 69 7.17 8.32 -16.44
N ASN A 70 8.39 8.19 -16.98
CA ASN A 70 9.57 7.88 -16.19
C ASN A 70 9.84 8.95 -15.13
N MET A 71 9.76 10.23 -15.50
CA MET A 71 9.99 11.32 -14.56
C MET A 71 8.89 11.38 -13.49
N ALA A 72 7.63 11.12 -13.85
CA ALA A 72 6.51 11.06 -12.92
C ALA A 72 6.60 9.88 -11.95
N GLU A 73 7.13 8.73 -12.40
CA GLU A 73 7.39 7.58 -11.54
C GLU A 73 8.49 7.87 -10.51
N PHE A 74 9.56 8.56 -10.92
CA PHE A 74 10.65 8.92 -10.02
C PHE A 74 10.29 10.08 -9.08
N ARG A 75 9.60 11.12 -9.58
CA ARG A 75 9.23 12.32 -8.84
C ARG A 75 7.77 12.75 -9.10
N PRO A 76 6.78 12.16 -8.40
CA PRO A 76 5.36 12.44 -8.63
C PRO A 76 4.96 13.92 -8.48
N GLU A 77 5.71 14.71 -7.71
CA GLU A 77 5.44 16.13 -7.48
C GLU A 77 5.48 16.97 -8.77
N MET A 78 6.25 16.54 -9.79
CA MET A 78 6.32 17.27 -11.06
C MET A 78 5.05 17.16 -11.90
N CYS A 79 4.14 16.21 -11.60
CA CYS A 79 2.92 16.00 -12.38
C CYS A 79 2.05 17.26 -12.43
N THR A 80 2.02 18.04 -11.36
CA THR A 80 1.27 19.32 -11.30
C THR A 80 1.86 20.33 -12.28
N GLU A 81 3.18 20.50 -12.26
CA GLU A 81 3.88 21.43 -13.15
C GLU A 81 3.79 20.98 -14.60
N ALA A 82 3.95 19.68 -14.87
CA ALA A 82 3.85 19.10 -16.21
C ALA A 82 2.47 19.38 -16.84
N ALA A 83 1.40 19.20 -16.08
CA ALA A 83 0.04 19.49 -16.53
C ALA A 83 -0.16 20.98 -16.84
N GLN A 84 0.32 21.86 -15.95
CA GLN A 84 0.23 23.32 -16.12
C GLN A 84 1.08 23.85 -17.28
N GLN A 85 2.18 23.17 -17.61
CA GLN A 85 3.05 23.47 -18.76
C GLN A 85 2.44 23.06 -20.11
N GLY A 86 1.17 22.66 -20.16
CA GLY A 86 0.40 22.42 -21.38
C GLY A 86 0.26 20.96 -21.78
N LEU A 87 0.92 20.03 -21.08
CA LEU A 87 0.84 18.60 -21.42
C LEU A 87 -0.59 18.08 -21.30
N LEU A 88 -1.31 18.47 -20.24
CA LEU A 88 -2.69 18.02 -20.03
C LEU A 88 -3.62 18.51 -21.17
N GLN A 89 -3.45 19.75 -21.60
CA GLN A 89 -4.21 20.31 -22.73
C GLN A 89 -3.90 19.56 -24.03
N TRP A 90 -2.64 19.22 -24.26
CA TRP A 90 -2.22 18.45 -25.43
C TRP A 90 -2.81 17.03 -25.42
N LEU A 91 -2.76 16.33 -24.27
CA LEU A 91 -3.33 14.99 -24.10
C LEU A 91 -4.84 14.96 -24.39
N LEU A 92 -5.59 15.92 -23.85
CA LEU A 92 -7.04 16.03 -24.12
C LEU A 92 -7.34 16.28 -25.59
N LYS A 93 -6.56 17.13 -26.26
CA LYS A 93 -6.65 17.39 -27.71
C LYS A 93 -6.38 16.12 -28.51
N ARG A 94 -5.34 15.36 -28.14
CA ARG A 94 -4.94 14.11 -28.81
C ARG A 94 -5.97 13.00 -28.63
N LEU A 95 -6.56 12.85 -27.45
CA LEU A 95 -7.63 11.88 -27.20
C LEU A 95 -8.90 12.22 -27.98
N LYS A 96 -9.26 13.50 -28.09
CA LYS A 96 -10.44 13.98 -28.84
C LYS A 96 -10.25 13.93 -30.36
N ALA A 97 -9.01 13.86 -30.85
CA ALA A 97 -8.71 13.86 -32.28
C ALA A 97 -9.47 12.73 -33.01
N LYS A 98 -10.05 13.07 -34.17
CA LYS A 98 -10.80 12.14 -35.03
C LYS A 98 -9.85 11.31 -35.89
N MET A 99 -9.02 10.53 -35.23
CA MET A 99 -8.10 9.58 -35.86
C MET A 99 -8.42 8.15 -35.41
N PRO A 100 -8.03 7.14 -36.20
CA PRO A 100 -8.12 5.75 -35.79
C PRO A 100 -7.40 5.51 -34.46
N PHE A 101 -7.80 4.44 -33.76
CA PHE A 101 -7.07 3.98 -32.58
C PHE A 101 -5.66 3.52 -32.96
N ASP A 102 -4.67 3.97 -32.20
CA ASP A 102 -3.26 3.64 -32.34
C ASP A 102 -2.59 3.53 -30.96
N ALA A 103 -1.34 3.07 -30.93
CA ALA A 103 -0.59 2.88 -29.69
C ALA A 103 -0.36 4.19 -28.92
N ASN A 104 -0.14 5.30 -29.63
CA ASN A 104 0.03 6.61 -29.01
C ASN A 104 -1.26 7.10 -28.32
N LYS A 105 -2.45 6.79 -28.86
CA LYS A 105 -3.73 7.11 -28.21
C LYS A 105 -3.92 6.31 -26.92
N LEU A 106 -3.53 5.03 -26.91
CA LEU A 106 -3.48 4.23 -25.68
C LEU A 106 -2.52 4.88 -24.68
N TYR A 107 -1.31 5.21 -25.09
CA TYR A 107 -0.30 5.75 -24.18
C TYR A 107 -0.71 7.12 -23.59
N CYS A 108 -1.36 7.97 -24.39
CA CYS A 108 -1.96 9.21 -23.89
C CYS A 108 -2.97 8.96 -22.77
N SER A 109 -3.74 7.87 -22.83
CA SER A 109 -4.71 7.53 -21.77
C SER A 109 -4.02 7.08 -20.48
N GLU A 110 -2.86 6.44 -20.56
CA GLU A 110 -2.05 6.01 -19.42
C GLU A 110 -1.40 7.21 -18.73
N VAL A 111 -0.70 8.05 -19.50
CA VAL A 111 -0.08 9.28 -18.97
C VAL A 111 -1.12 10.21 -18.37
N LEU A 112 -2.31 10.31 -18.98
CA LEU A 112 -3.42 11.07 -18.38
C LEU A 112 -3.83 10.52 -17.01
N ALA A 113 -3.93 9.19 -16.87
CA ALA A 113 -4.23 8.55 -15.59
C ALA A 113 -3.14 8.83 -14.54
N ILE A 114 -1.87 8.79 -14.93
CA ILE A 114 -0.72 9.12 -14.06
C ILE A 114 -0.81 10.57 -13.57
N LEU A 115 -1.04 11.53 -14.47
CA LEU A 115 -1.13 12.95 -14.11
C LEU A 115 -2.28 13.25 -13.13
N LEU A 116 -3.36 12.47 -13.18
CA LEU A 116 -4.52 12.65 -12.30
C LEU A 116 -4.43 11.85 -11.00
N GLN A 117 -3.45 10.97 -10.87
CA GLN A 117 -3.30 10.12 -9.70
C GLN A 117 -2.94 10.96 -8.47
N ASP A 118 -3.79 10.91 -7.44
CA ASP A 118 -3.61 11.62 -6.17
C ASP A 118 -3.26 13.11 -6.29
N ASN A 119 -3.79 13.79 -7.32
CA ASN A 119 -3.45 15.17 -7.65
C ASN A 119 -4.72 16.02 -7.89
N ASP A 120 -5.14 16.81 -6.89
CA ASP A 120 -6.37 17.60 -6.95
C ASP A 120 -6.25 18.82 -7.88
N GLU A 121 -5.06 19.42 -7.97
CA GLU A 121 -4.76 20.53 -8.88
C GLU A 121 -4.97 20.12 -10.35
N ASN A 122 -4.48 18.94 -10.72
CA ASN A 122 -4.66 18.40 -12.07
C ASN A 122 -6.10 17.97 -12.35
N ARG A 123 -6.82 17.46 -11.34
CA ARG A 123 -8.26 17.16 -11.44
C ARG A 123 -9.07 18.42 -11.68
N GLU A 124 -8.75 19.53 -11.02
CA GLU A 124 -9.40 20.82 -11.24
C GLU A 124 -9.11 21.35 -12.64
N LEU A 125 -7.81 21.39 -13.03
CA LEU A 125 -7.38 21.86 -14.34
C LEU A 125 -8.03 21.07 -15.50
N LEU A 126 -8.12 19.74 -15.38
CA LEU A 126 -8.81 18.91 -16.38
C LEU A 126 -10.26 19.36 -16.56
N GLY A 127 -10.95 19.63 -15.46
CA GLY A 127 -12.34 20.07 -15.52
C GLY A 127 -12.51 21.49 -16.04
N GLU A 128 -11.56 22.40 -15.79
CA GLU A 128 -11.53 23.75 -16.40
C GLU A 128 -11.33 23.70 -17.92
N LEU A 129 -10.62 22.69 -18.41
CA LEU A 129 -10.37 22.45 -19.84
C LEU A 129 -11.49 21.66 -20.55
N ASP A 130 -12.70 21.59 -19.97
CA ASP A 130 -13.82 20.75 -20.44
C ASP A 130 -13.44 19.26 -20.62
N GLY A 131 -12.43 18.79 -19.89
CA GLY A 131 -11.89 17.44 -20.04
C GLY A 131 -12.87 16.34 -19.62
N ILE A 132 -13.82 16.64 -18.73
CA ILE A 132 -14.90 15.70 -18.35
C ILE A 132 -15.74 15.33 -19.58
N ASP A 133 -16.10 16.31 -20.41
CA ASP A 133 -16.86 16.07 -21.64
C ASP A 133 -16.04 15.27 -22.65
N VAL A 134 -14.72 15.50 -22.72
CA VAL A 134 -13.82 14.71 -23.57
C VAL A 134 -13.81 13.24 -23.12
N LEU A 135 -13.64 12.97 -21.83
CA LEU A 135 -13.66 11.61 -21.27
C LEU A 135 -15.00 10.92 -21.54
N LEU A 136 -16.12 11.61 -21.28
CA LEU A 136 -17.46 11.09 -21.55
C LEU A 136 -17.68 10.81 -23.04
N GLN A 137 -17.20 11.69 -23.93
CA GLN A 137 -17.30 11.50 -25.37
C GLN A 137 -16.52 10.25 -25.84
N GLN A 138 -15.28 10.07 -25.38
CA GLN A 138 -14.47 8.89 -25.72
C GLN A 138 -15.10 7.60 -25.17
N LEU A 139 -15.55 7.60 -23.92
CA LEU A 139 -16.24 6.46 -23.31
C LEU A 139 -17.58 6.16 -24.01
N SER A 140 -18.25 7.17 -24.58
CA SER A 140 -19.53 7.00 -25.26
C SER A 140 -19.44 6.11 -26.50
N VAL A 141 -18.25 5.87 -27.05
CA VAL A 141 -18.03 4.91 -28.14
C VAL A 141 -18.43 3.52 -27.65
N PHE A 142 -17.95 3.10 -26.48
CA PHE A 142 -18.15 1.77 -25.87
C PHE A 142 -19.53 1.55 -25.21
N LYS A 143 -20.52 2.42 -25.47
CA LYS A 143 -21.85 2.32 -24.84
C LYS A 143 -22.69 1.14 -25.34
N ARG A 144 -22.48 0.71 -26.59
CA ARG A 144 -23.28 -0.36 -27.26
C ARG A 144 -22.43 -1.49 -27.84
N HIS A 145 -21.13 -1.33 -27.95
CA HIS A 145 -20.20 -2.35 -28.45
C HIS A 145 -19.04 -2.50 -27.47
N ASN A 146 -18.43 -3.69 -27.47
CA ASN A 146 -17.20 -3.92 -26.74
C ASN A 146 -16.02 -3.36 -27.57
N PRO A 147 -14.89 -3.05 -26.92
CA PRO A 147 -13.61 -2.85 -27.61
C PRO A 147 -13.28 -4.02 -28.54
N SER A 148 -12.63 -3.71 -29.66
CA SER A 148 -12.28 -4.66 -30.71
C SER A 148 -11.00 -5.43 -30.35
N THR A 149 -10.08 -4.78 -29.65
CA THR A 149 -8.79 -5.35 -29.26
C THR A 149 -8.56 -5.22 -27.75
N ALA A 150 -7.55 -5.91 -27.23
CA ALA A 150 -7.19 -5.84 -25.81
C ALA A 150 -6.63 -4.46 -25.44
N GLU A 151 -5.88 -3.85 -26.35
CA GLU A 151 -5.30 -2.51 -26.23
C GLU A 151 -6.40 -1.44 -26.20
N GLU A 152 -7.44 -1.57 -27.03
CA GLU A 152 -8.59 -0.66 -26.99
C GLU A 152 -9.38 -0.83 -25.68
N GLN A 153 -9.44 -2.05 -25.14
CA GLN A 153 -10.03 -2.30 -23.83
C GLN A 153 -9.21 -1.65 -22.71
N GLU A 154 -7.88 -1.70 -22.77
CA GLU A 154 -6.99 -1.07 -21.82
C GLU A 154 -7.17 0.46 -21.82
N MET A 155 -7.18 1.08 -23.01
CA MET A 155 -7.49 2.51 -23.15
C MET A 155 -8.84 2.87 -22.52
N MET A 156 -9.87 2.05 -22.75
CA MET A 156 -11.18 2.26 -22.14
C MET A 156 -11.13 2.24 -20.61
N GLU A 157 -10.40 1.31 -19.99
CA GLU A 157 -10.23 1.26 -18.53
C GLU A 157 -9.43 2.46 -18.01
N ASN A 158 -8.37 2.88 -18.71
CA ASN A 158 -7.59 4.07 -18.35
C ASN A 158 -8.45 5.35 -18.35
N LEU A 159 -9.36 5.48 -19.33
CA LEU A 159 -10.33 6.59 -19.38
C LEU A 159 -11.35 6.51 -18.22
N PHE A 160 -11.77 5.31 -17.83
CA PHE A 160 -12.63 5.13 -16.66
C PHE A 160 -11.91 5.48 -15.35
N ASP A 161 -10.65 5.11 -15.21
CA ASP A 161 -9.84 5.42 -14.03
C ASP A 161 -9.56 6.93 -13.95
N SER A 162 -9.24 7.57 -15.07
CA SER A 162 -9.12 9.04 -15.17
C SER A 162 -10.41 9.74 -14.74
N LEU A 163 -11.57 9.26 -15.21
CA LEU A 163 -12.87 9.81 -14.85
C LEU A 163 -13.19 9.59 -13.36
N CYS A 164 -12.89 8.41 -12.80
CA CYS A 164 -13.09 8.15 -11.37
C CYS A 164 -12.20 9.06 -10.52
N SER A 165 -10.94 9.24 -10.90
CA SER A 165 -10.02 10.17 -10.23
C SER A 165 -10.56 11.59 -10.25
N CYS A 166 -11.06 12.08 -11.40
CA CYS A 166 -11.66 13.40 -11.49
C CYS A 166 -12.88 13.59 -10.58
N LEU A 167 -13.70 12.56 -10.38
CA LEU A 167 -14.91 12.59 -9.54
C LEU A 167 -14.62 12.61 -8.03
N MET A 168 -13.37 12.33 -7.63
CA MET A 168 -12.92 12.53 -6.25
C MET A 168 -12.93 14.02 -5.87
N LEU A 169 -12.74 14.90 -6.85
CA LEU A 169 -12.85 16.34 -6.67
C LEU A 169 -14.31 16.81 -6.81
N SER A 170 -14.77 17.58 -5.84
CA SER A 170 -16.17 18.00 -5.72
C SER A 170 -16.67 18.85 -6.90
N SER A 171 -15.86 19.77 -7.41
CA SER A 171 -16.16 20.66 -8.54
C SER A 171 -16.50 19.91 -9.83
N ASN A 172 -15.83 18.77 -10.06
CA ASN A 172 -16.03 17.96 -11.25
C ASN A 172 -17.33 17.17 -11.24
N ARG A 173 -18.01 17.02 -10.09
CA ARG A 173 -19.29 16.31 -10.02
C ARG A 173 -20.41 17.07 -10.69
N GLU A 174 -20.40 18.39 -10.58
CA GLU A 174 -21.34 19.26 -11.30
C GLU A 174 -21.04 19.23 -12.81
N ARG A 175 -19.76 19.27 -13.21
CA ARG A 175 -19.33 19.14 -14.61
C ARG A 175 -19.79 17.79 -15.20
N PHE A 176 -19.60 16.69 -14.48
CA PHE A 176 -20.09 15.36 -14.87
C PHE A 176 -21.62 15.28 -15.01
N LEU A 177 -22.36 15.95 -14.12
CA LEU A 177 -23.82 16.04 -14.19
C LEU A 177 -24.28 16.81 -15.44
N LYS A 178 -23.64 17.94 -15.72
CA LYS A 178 -23.89 18.78 -16.91
C LYS A 178 -23.58 18.04 -18.21
N GLY A 179 -22.50 17.25 -18.24
CA GLY A 179 -22.09 16.42 -19.38
C GLY A 179 -22.93 15.16 -19.61
N GLU A 180 -24.09 15.02 -18.94
CA GLU A 180 -24.97 13.84 -19.01
C GLU A 180 -24.27 12.51 -18.63
N GLY A 181 -23.25 12.56 -17.79
CA GLY A 181 -22.48 11.39 -17.39
C GLY A 181 -23.34 10.29 -16.75
N LEU A 182 -24.32 10.68 -15.92
CA LEU A 182 -25.27 9.73 -15.31
C LEU A 182 -26.10 8.97 -16.35
N GLN A 183 -26.56 9.65 -17.40
CA GLN A 183 -27.32 9.05 -18.49
C GLN A 183 -26.48 8.03 -19.24
N LEU A 184 -25.23 8.37 -19.54
CA LEU A 184 -24.30 7.49 -20.22
C LEU A 184 -24.00 6.22 -19.39
N MET A 185 -23.67 6.38 -18.12
CA MET A 185 -23.37 5.23 -17.25
C MET A 185 -24.61 4.34 -17.05
N ASN A 186 -25.78 4.95 -16.86
CA ASN A 186 -27.04 4.20 -16.73
C ASN A 186 -27.37 3.43 -18.03
N LEU A 187 -27.06 3.98 -19.20
CA LEU A 187 -27.19 3.28 -20.48
C LEU A 187 -26.21 2.09 -20.56
N MET A 188 -24.93 2.29 -20.22
CA MET A 188 -23.93 1.21 -20.22
C MET A 188 -24.32 0.05 -19.29
N LEU A 189 -24.90 0.35 -18.13
CA LEU A 189 -25.42 -0.68 -17.22
C LEU A 189 -26.54 -1.53 -17.85
N ARG A 190 -27.40 -0.90 -18.66
CA ARG A 190 -28.53 -1.55 -19.35
C ARG A 190 -28.12 -2.35 -20.57
N GLU A 191 -27.09 -1.90 -21.30
CA GLU A 191 -26.55 -2.57 -22.50
C GLU A 191 -25.71 -3.80 -22.17
N LYS A 192 -25.33 -3.95 -20.90
CA LYS A 192 -24.82 -5.22 -20.36
C LYS A 192 -23.48 -5.68 -20.98
N LYS A 193 -22.70 -4.75 -21.52
CA LYS A 193 -21.38 -4.92 -22.15
C LYS A 193 -20.24 -4.97 -21.12
N ILE A 194 -18.99 -5.09 -21.60
CA ILE A 194 -17.81 -5.15 -20.73
C ILE A 194 -17.62 -3.88 -19.90
N SER A 195 -17.97 -2.72 -20.46
CA SER A 195 -17.99 -1.40 -19.80
C SER A 195 -18.96 -1.30 -18.62
N ARG A 196 -19.84 -2.30 -18.38
CA ARG A 196 -20.78 -2.30 -17.26
C ARG A 196 -20.07 -2.14 -15.90
N SER A 197 -18.99 -2.89 -15.68
CA SER A 197 -18.33 -2.94 -14.37
C SER A 197 -17.73 -1.58 -14.02
N SER A 198 -17.08 -0.94 -14.98
CA SER A 198 -16.43 0.36 -14.81
C SER A 198 -17.47 1.49 -14.77
N ALA A 199 -18.55 1.41 -15.54
CA ALA A 199 -19.69 2.33 -15.41
C ALA A 199 -20.34 2.31 -14.02
N LEU A 200 -20.36 1.13 -13.37
CA LEU A 200 -20.84 1.00 -11.99
C LEU A 200 -19.87 1.68 -11.00
N LYS A 201 -18.55 1.52 -11.19
CA LYS A 201 -17.51 2.21 -10.41
C LYS A 201 -17.65 3.74 -10.53
N VAL A 202 -17.87 4.27 -11.74
CA VAL A 202 -18.08 5.72 -11.97
C VAL A 202 -19.32 6.23 -11.24
N LEU A 203 -20.44 5.50 -11.30
CA LEU A 203 -21.67 5.89 -10.61
C LEU A 203 -21.49 5.96 -9.09
N ASP A 204 -20.70 5.06 -8.53
CA ASP A 204 -20.34 5.06 -7.12
C ASP A 204 -19.59 6.35 -6.74
N HIS A 205 -18.51 6.67 -7.47
CA HIS A 205 -17.72 7.90 -7.25
C HIS A 205 -18.51 9.18 -7.47
N ALA A 206 -19.46 9.19 -8.42
CA ALA A 206 -20.29 10.36 -8.69
C ALA A 206 -21.30 10.65 -7.55
N MET A 207 -21.72 9.63 -6.79
CA MET A 207 -22.80 9.73 -5.80
C MET A 207 -22.34 9.68 -4.34
N ILE A 208 -21.12 9.23 -4.08
CA ILE A 208 -20.57 9.09 -2.72
C ILE A 208 -20.50 10.44 -1.99
N GLY A 209 -20.74 10.47 -0.67
CA GLY A 209 -20.59 11.69 0.12
C GLY A 209 -21.62 12.81 -0.17
N PRO A 210 -21.54 13.94 0.56
CA PRO A 210 -22.52 15.04 0.47
C PRO A 210 -22.56 15.74 -0.88
N GLU A 211 -21.41 15.95 -1.50
CA GLU A 211 -21.27 16.58 -2.82
C GLU A 211 -21.81 15.71 -3.96
N GLY A 212 -22.19 14.45 -3.69
CA GLY A 212 -22.92 13.58 -4.62
C GLY A 212 -24.44 13.77 -4.59
N THR A 213 -24.98 14.69 -3.79
CA THR A 213 -26.43 14.80 -3.54
C THR A 213 -27.23 15.08 -4.81
N ASP A 214 -26.81 16.01 -5.66
CA ASP A 214 -27.53 16.33 -6.89
C ASP A 214 -27.48 15.15 -7.88
N ASN A 215 -26.34 14.46 -7.94
CA ASN A 215 -26.19 13.24 -8.72
C ASN A 215 -27.13 12.13 -8.26
N CYS A 216 -27.30 11.95 -6.93
CA CYS A 216 -28.26 11.00 -6.38
C CYS A 216 -29.70 11.31 -6.83
N HIS A 217 -30.13 12.58 -6.73
CA HIS A 217 -31.48 12.97 -7.13
C HIS A 217 -31.69 12.75 -8.64
N LYS A 218 -30.76 13.24 -9.47
CA LYS A 218 -30.82 13.06 -10.92
C LYS A 218 -30.83 11.59 -11.31
N PHE A 219 -30.04 10.74 -10.64
CA PHE A 219 -30.00 9.30 -10.90
C PHE A 219 -31.38 8.64 -10.74
N VAL A 220 -32.15 9.04 -9.71
CA VAL A 220 -33.52 8.55 -9.51
C VAL A 220 -34.47 9.07 -10.60
N ASP A 221 -34.30 10.33 -11.01
CA ASP A 221 -35.13 10.96 -12.04
C ASP A 221 -34.95 10.29 -13.41
N ILE A 222 -33.72 9.90 -13.77
CA ILE A 222 -33.41 9.16 -15.01
C ILE A 222 -33.70 7.65 -14.91
N LEU A 223 -34.56 7.23 -13.97
CA LEU A 223 -34.97 5.84 -13.75
C LEU A 223 -33.81 4.91 -13.37
N GLY A 224 -32.77 5.43 -12.70
CA GLY A 224 -31.62 4.65 -12.22
C GLY A 224 -31.99 3.52 -11.26
N LEU A 225 -33.07 3.69 -10.47
CA LEU A 225 -33.58 2.64 -9.58
C LEU A 225 -33.99 1.36 -10.33
N ARG A 226 -34.51 1.48 -11.56
CA ARG A 226 -34.85 0.31 -12.40
C ARG A 226 -33.59 -0.44 -12.86
N THR A 227 -32.44 0.23 -12.88
CA THR A 227 -31.16 -0.33 -13.34
C THR A 227 -30.36 -0.95 -12.18
N ILE A 228 -30.29 -0.27 -11.02
CA ILE A 228 -29.45 -0.71 -9.89
C ILE A 228 -30.04 -1.88 -9.11
N PHE A 229 -31.36 -1.92 -8.87
CA PHE A 229 -31.98 -2.97 -8.07
C PHE A 229 -31.89 -4.38 -8.69
N PRO A 230 -31.96 -4.57 -10.02
CA PRO A 230 -31.64 -5.86 -10.64
C PRO A 230 -30.21 -6.34 -10.33
N LEU A 231 -29.23 -5.43 -10.29
CA LEU A 231 -27.84 -5.75 -9.94
C LEU A 231 -27.72 -6.12 -8.46
N PHE A 232 -28.46 -5.44 -7.57
CA PHE A 232 -28.55 -5.78 -6.15
C PHE A 232 -29.13 -7.17 -5.89
N MET A 233 -30.21 -7.52 -6.60
CA MET A 233 -30.85 -8.83 -6.46
C MET A 233 -29.99 -9.96 -7.02
N LYS A 234 -29.23 -9.69 -8.09
CA LYS A 234 -28.42 -10.70 -8.75
C LYS A 234 -27.12 -10.11 -9.30
N SER A 235 -26.03 -10.45 -8.63
CA SER A 235 -24.69 -10.14 -9.13
C SER A 235 -24.47 -10.78 -10.51
N PRO A 236 -23.96 -10.01 -11.49
CA PRO A 236 -23.59 -10.57 -12.79
C PRO A 236 -22.54 -11.69 -12.64
N ARG A 237 -22.68 -12.78 -13.40
CA ARG A 237 -21.64 -13.81 -13.46
C ARG A 237 -20.40 -13.22 -14.13
N LYS A 238 -19.19 -13.53 -13.61
CA LYS A 238 -17.94 -13.17 -14.29
C LYS A 238 -17.96 -13.74 -15.71
N ILE A 239 -17.85 -12.86 -16.70
CA ILE A 239 -17.69 -13.27 -18.10
C ILE A 239 -16.30 -13.94 -18.17
N LYS A 240 -16.24 -15.20 -18.63
CA LYS A 240 -14.95 -15.88 -18.83
C LYS A 240 -14.16 -15.09 -19.87
N LYS A 241 -12.93 -14.67 -19.55
CA LYS A 241 -11.99 -14.17 -20.56
C LYS A 241 -11.86 -15.26 -21.63
N VAL A 242 -12.27 -14.96 -22.86
CA VAL A 242 -12.07 -15.84 -24.00
C VAL A 242 -10.66 -15.55 -24.52
N GLY A 243 -9.77 -16.53 -24.42
CA GLY A 243 -8.49 -16.56 -25.13
C GLY A 243 -7.35 -15.74 -24.51
N THR A 244 -6.60 -16.35 -23.61
CA THR A 244 -5.13 -16.20 -23.50
C THR A 244 -4.62 -17.41 -22.72
N THR A 245 -3.84 -18.26 -23.37
CA THR A 245 -3.06 -19.32 -22.70
C THR A 245 -2.03 -18.67 -21.78
N GLU A 246 -1.95 -19.13 -20.53
CA GLU A 246 -1.12 -18.61 -19.44
C GLU A 246 0.41 -18.74 -19.66
N LYS A 247 0.93 -18.66 -20.89
CA LYS A 247 2.35 -18.95 -21.19
C LYS A 247 3.09 -17.95 -22.08
N GLU A 248 2.51 -16.83 -22.48
CA GLU A 248 3.24 -15.82 -23.30
C GLU A 248 3.30 -14.40 -22.68
N HIS A 249 2.79 -14.20 -21.47
CA HIS A 249 2.82 -12.88 -20.80
C HIS A 249 4.10 -12.57 -20.00
N GLU A 250 5.08 -13.48 -19.90
CA GLU A 250 6.28 -13.26 -19.07
C GLU A 250 7.42 -12.48 -19.76
N GLY A 251 7.31 -12.13 -21.05
CA GLY A 251 8.42 -11.52 -21.81
C GLY A 251 8.32 -10.02 -22.13
N ARG A 252 7.12 -9.41 -22.07
CA ARG A 252 6.91 -7.96 -22.30
C ARG A 252 6.09 -7.27 -21.21
N SER A 253 5.47 -8.04 -20.31
CA SER A 253 4.71 -7.52 -19.16
C SER A 253 5.59 -7.15 -17.96
N ALA A 254 6.92 -7.23 -18.08
CA ALA A 254 7.86 -7.03 -16.99
C ALA A 254 8.44 -5.61 -16.90
N ARG A 255 8.22 -4.73 -17.89
CA ARG A 255 8.71 -3.33 -17.86
C ARG A 255 7.67 -2.28 -17.47
N VAL A 256 6.38 -2.64 -17.41
CA VAL A 256 5.28 -1.78 -16.90
C VAL A 256 4.70 -2.36 -15.59
N ALA A 257 5.48 -3.20 -14.91
CA ALA A 257 5.10 -3.83 -13.64
C ALA A 257 5.54 -3.03 -12.40
N VAL A 258 6.07 -1.81 -12.58
CA VAL A 258 6.45 -0.92 -11.46
C VAL A 258 5.37 0.13 -11.15
N CYS A 259 4.57 0.59 -12.12
CA CYS A 259 3.46 1.54 -11.83
C CYS A 259 2.03 0.99 -11.93
N THR A 260 1.79 -0.21 -12.46
CA THR A 260 0.48 -0.88 -12.36
C THR A 260 0.51 -2.01 -11.33
N ARG A 261 0.53 -1.64 -10.04
CA ARG A 261 0.17 -2.60 -8.98
C ARG A 261 -1.18 -3.22 -9.36
N PRO A 262 -1.37 -4.55 -9.26
CA PRO A 262 -2.67 -5.15 -9.52
C PRO A 262 -3.68 -4.45 -8.60
N SER A 263 -4.77 -3.96 -9.18
CA SER A 263 -5.88 -3.20 -8.60
C SER A 263 -6.53 -3.88 -7.38
N ARG A 264 -5.74 -3.97 -6.31
CA ARG A 264 -5.97 -4.60 -5.03
C ARG A 264 -5.81 -3.45 -4.03
N CYS A 265 -6.92 -2.71 -3.90
CA CYS A 265 -7.09 -1.41 -3.22
C CYS A 265 -7.02 -0.18 -4.15
N GLN A 266 -8.09 0.06 -4.92
CA GLN A 266 -8.50 1.38 -5.45
C GLN A 266 -9.94 1.64 -4.94
N TRP A 267 -10.18 1.38 -3.65
CA TRP A 267 -11.49 1.52 -3.03
C TRP A 267 -11.53 2.86 -2.28
N THR A 268 -11.91 3.92 -3.00
CA THR A 268 -12.29 5.25 -2.52
C THR A 268 -11.29 5.90 -1.54
N ASP A 269 -10.50 6.85 -2.04
CA ASP A 269 -9.53 7.67 -1.28
C ASP A 269 -10.16 8.64 -0.25
N GLN A 270 -11.36 8.35 0.25
CA GLN A 270 -11.95 8.98 1.44
C GLN A 270 -12.26 7.99 2.58
N ILE A 271 -12.07 6.68 2.37
CA ILE A 271 -12.27 5.66 3.41
C ILE A 271 -11.04 4.73 3.56
N CYS A 272 -10.17 4.61 2.55
CA CYS A 272 -8.99 3.74 2.60
C CYS A 272 -7.64 4.44 2.88
N MET A 273 -7.58 5.77 2.98
CA MET A 273 -6.33 6.52 3.15
C MET A 273 -5.82 6.61 4.60
N VAL A 274 -5.98 5.51 5.34
CA VAL A 274 -5.37 5.35 6.66
C VAL A 274 -4.01 4.65 6.45
N MET A 275 -2.92 5.37 6.79
CA MET A 275 -1.53 4.88 6.98
C MET A 275 -0.52 4.91 5.82
N TYR A 276 -0.64 5.77 4.80
CA TYR A 276 0.48 6.00 3.86
C TYR A 276 0.93 7.46 3.81
N LYS A 277 1.68 7.86 4.84
CA LYS A 277 2.67 8.94 4.75
C LYS A 277 4.00 8.43 5.30
N GLY A 278 4.93 8.17 4.40
CA GLY A 278 6.36 8.09 4.74
C GLY A 278 7.05 6.78 4.38
N ARG A 279 7.86 6.87 3.32
CA ARG A 279 9.04 6.03 3.02
C ARG A 279 8.81 4.53 2.82
N TYR A 280 8.64 4.17 1.55
CA TYR A 280 8.95 2.83 1.04
C TYR A 280 10.06 2.95 -0.02
N SER A 281 11.28 3.29 0.40
CA SER A 281 12.48 3.01 -0.39
C SER A 281 13.22 1.83 0.25
N THR A 282 13.58 0.87 -0.60
CA THR A 282 14.42 -0.32 -0.31
C THR A 282 13.85 -1.40 0.63
N THR A 283 13.43 -2.54 0.04
CA THR A 283 13.84 -3.93 0.40
C THR A 283 12.77 -4.93 -0.06
N LYS A 284 12.74 -5.25 -1.36
CA LYS A 284 11.75 -6.17 -1.96
C LYS A 284 12.32 -7.54 -2.39
N SER A 285 13.34 -8.08 -1.73
CA SER A 285 14.03 -9.30 -2.22
C SER A 285 13.79 -10.61 -1.47
N ARG A 286 12.87 -10.72 -0.50
CA ARG A 286 12.85 -11.95 0.35
C ARG A 286 11.52 -12.57 0.79
N ILE A 287 10.37 -12.11 0.26
CA ILE A 287 9.05 -12.64 0.70
C ILE A 287 8.38 -13.54 -0.36
N GLU A 288 8.86 -13.53 -1.60
CA GLU A 288 8.19 -14.25 -2.70
C GLU A 288 8.41 -15.79 -2.71
N LYS A 289 9.27 -16.32 -1.85
CA LYS A 289 9.59 -17.76 -1.80
C LYS A 289 8.80 -18.61 -0.80
N LYS A 290 7.87 -18.05 0.00
CA LYS A 290 7.13 -18.80 1.04
C LYS A 290 5.62 -18.99 0.81
N LYS A 291 5.07 -18.64 -0.36
CA LYS A 291 3.64 -18.84 -0.70
C LYS A 291 3.31 -20.18 -1.38
N LYS A 292 4.19 -21.20 -1.30
CA LYS A 292 3.84 -22.58 -1.66
C LYS A 292 3.74 -23.41 -0.38
N VAL A 293 2.61 -24.08 -0.21
CA VAL A 293 2.21 -25.01 0.87
C VAL A 293 1.24 -24.41 1.89
N LEU A 294 0.01 -24.09 1.44
CA LEU A 294 -1.25 -24.48 2.10
C LEU A 294 -2.42 -24.10 1.16
N ALA A 295 -2.62 -24.89 0.11
CA ALA A 295 -3.70 -24.69 -0.86
C ALA A 295 -4.74 -25.82 -0.71
N THR A 296 -5.61 -25.70 0.28
CA THR A 296 -6.95 -26.30 0.29
C THR A 296 -7.95 -25.14 0.33
N VAL A 297 -8.14 -24.53 -0.84
CA VAL A 297 -8.79 -23.24 -1.02
C VAL A 297 -10.32 -23.38 -1.06
N LYS A 298 -11.01 -22.97 0.01
CA LYS A 298 -12.28 -22.24 -0.15
C LYS A 298 -11.91 -20.87 -0.74
N LYS A 299 -12.48 -20.53 -1.90
CA LYS A 299 -12.20 -19.25 -2.59
C LYS A 299 -12.54 -18.07 -1.64
N PRO A 300 -11.71 -17.00 -1.60
CA PRO A 300 -12.06 -15.79 -0.86
C PRO A 300 -13.39 -15.22 -1.35
N VAL A 301 -14.19 -14.70 -0.42
CA VAL A 301 -15.52 -14.13 -0.67
C VAL A 301 -15.44 -12.81 -1.46
N GLY A 302 -14.28 -12.13 -1.45
CA GLY A 302 -13.95 -10.88 -2.18
C GLY A 302 -13.88 -10.98 -3.71
N GLY A 303 -14.63 -11.90 -4.32
CA GLY A 303 -14.68 -12.08 -5.77
C GLY A 303 -15.68 -11.18 -6.50
N ASP A 304 -16.59 -10.50 -5.80
CA ASP A 304 -17.74 -9.80 -6.37
C ASP A 304 -17.65 -8.28 -6.18
N LYS A 305 -16.63 -7.66 -6.79
CA LYS A 305 -16.41 -6.20 -6.81
C LYS A 305 -17.68 -5.41 -7.19
N ASN A 306 -18.52 -5.98 -8.06
CA ASN A 306 -19.78 -5.36 -8.46
C ASN A 306 -20.77 -5.22 -7.30
N GLY A 307 -20.82 -6.21 -6.39
CA GLY A 307 -21.70 -6.16 -5.22
C GLY A 307 -21.34 -5.03 -4.25
N GLU A 308 -20.06 -4.69 -4.15
CA GLU A 308 -19.53 -3.65 -3.27
C GLU A 308 -20.01 -2.27 -3.74
N HIS A 309 -19.79 -1.95 -5.02
CA HIS A 309 -20.27 -0.70 -5.62
C HIS A 309 -21.80 -0.56 -5.55
N VAL A 310 -22.55 -1.64 -5.73
CA VAL A 310 -24.02 -1.58 -5.59
C VAL A 310 -24.42 -1.19 -4.17
N CYS A 311 -23.79 -1.78 -3.15
CA CYS A 311 -24.08 -1.45 -1.76
C CYS A 311 -23.66 -0.01 -1.43
N SER A 312 -22.49 0.44 -1.90
CA SER A 312 -22.04 1.82 -1.72
C SER A 312 -22.99 2.84 -2.38
N ILE A 313 -23.45 2.56 -3.60
CA ILE A 313 -24.45 3.39 -4.29
C ILE A 313 -25.76 3.45 -3.49
N LEU A 314 -26.27 2.31 -3.01
CA LEU A 314 -27.51 2.30 -2.21
C LEU A 314 -27.34 3.04 -0.88
N ALA A 315 -26.19 2.91 -0.22
CA ALA A 315 -25.86 3.67 1.00
C ALA A 315 -25.82 5.17 0.70
N SER A 316 -25.18 5.58 -0.39
CA SER A 316 -25.12 6.99 -0.82
C SER A 316 -26.50 7.56 -1.15
N LEU A 317 -27.35 6.81 -1.85
CA LEU A 317 -28.72 7.21 -2.12
C LEU A 317 -29.55 7.35 -0.82
N LEU A 318 -29.44 6.41 0.12
CA LEU A 318 -30.12 6.54 1.42
C LEU A 318 -29.59 7.71 2.24
N ARG A 319 -28.30 7.99 2.19
CA ARG A 319 -27.70 9.15 2.86
C ARG A 319 -28.22 10.47 2.29
N ASN A 320 -28.24 10.60 0.97
CA ASN A 320 -28.37 11.89 0.29
C ASN A 320 -29.79 12.22 -0.18
N LEU A 321 -30.61 11.22 -0.55
CA LEU A 321 -31.94 11.50 -1.10
C LEU A 321 -32.89 12.09 -0.05
N ARG A 322 -33.65 13.08 -0.48
CA ARG A 322 -34.75 13.70 0.28
C ARG A 322 -36.03 13.75 -0.59
N GLY A 323 -37.14 14.19 0.00
CA GLY A 323 -38.40 14.41 -0.71
C GLY A 323 -38.93 13.18 -1.46
N GLN A 324 -39.51 13.41 -2.64
CA GLN A 324 -40.15 12.37 -3.44
C GLN A 324 -39.18 11.28 -3.91
N GLN A 325 -37.93 11.62 -4.24
CA GLN A 325 -36.92 10.66 -4.67
C GLN A 325 -36.57 9.68 -3.53
N ARG A 326 -36.49 10.13 -2.28
CA ARG A 326 -36.31 9.25 -1.11
C ARG A 326 -37.49 8.28 -0.96
N THR A 327 -38.73 8.77 -1.07
CA THR A 327 -39.92 7.92 -1.00
C THR A 327 -39.91 6.85 -2.10
N ARG A 328 -39.53 7.22 -3.33
CA ARG A 328 -39.40 6.26 -4.45
C ARG A 328 -38.36 5.18 -4.16
N LEU A 329 -37.24 5.52 -3.53
CA LEU A 329 -36.23 4.55 -3.10
C LEU A 329 -36.77 3.61 -2.01
N LEU A 330 -37.41 4.15 -0.97
CA LEU A 330 -37.95 3.36 0.13
C LEU A 330 -39.05 2.39 -0.33
N ASN A 331 -39.89 2.80 -1.28
CA ASN A 331 -40.90 1.92 -1.89
C ASN A 331 -40.27 0.70 -2.58
N LYS A 332 -39.03 0.79 -3.08
CA LYS A 332 -38.33 -0.38 -3.65
C LYS A 332 -38.07 -1.46 -2.60
N PHE A 333 -37.90 -1.08 -1.33
CA PHE A 333 -37.68 -2.00 -0.22
C PHE A 333 -38.98 -2.63 0.32
N THR A 334 -40.15 -2.10 -0.02
CA THR A 334 -41.45 -2.68 0.35
C THR A 334 -42.07 -3.54 -0.76
N GLU A 335 -41.58 -3.42 -2.00
CA GLU A 335 -42.02 -4.23 -3.15
C GLU A 335 -41.86 -5.75 -2.90
N ASN A 336 -42.79 -6.54 -3.45
CA ASN A 336 -42.75 -8.01 -3.45
C ASN A 336 -42.52 -8.59 -2.05
N ASP A 337 -43.33 -8.16 -1.08
CA ASP A 337 -43.21 -8.55 0.33
C ASP A 337 -41.81 -8.29 0.92
N SER A 338 -41.25 -7.13 0.57
CA SER A 338 -39.91 -6.71 1.01
C SER A 338 -38.78 -7.66 0.58
N GLU A 339 -38.84 -8.25 -0.61
CA GLU A 339 -37.79 -9.16 -1.13
C GLU A 339 -36.38 -8.54 -1.13
N LYS A 340 -36.30 -7.20 -1.22
CA LYS A 340 -35.02 -6.47 -1.16
C LYS A 340 -34.43 -6.50 0.25
N VAL A 341 -35.26 -6.48 1.27
CA VAL A 341 -34.85 -6.66 2.67
C VAL A 341 -34.34 -8.09 2.88
N ASP A 342 -35.02 -9.09 2.33
CA ASP A 342 -34.56 -10.48 2.37
C ASP A 342 -33.18 -10.63 1.73
N ARG A 343 -32.99 -10.03 0.56
CA ARG A 343 -31.69 -9.99 -0.12
C ARG A 343 -30.62 -9.28 0.71
N LEU A 344 -30.95 -8.15 1.33
CA LEU A 344 -30.05 -7.40 2.20
C LEU A 344 -29.59 -8.26 3.38
N MET A 345 -30.52 -8.98 4.00
CA MET A 345 -30.22 -9.89 5.11
C MET A 345 -29.39 -11.09 4.65
N GLU A 346 -29.67 -11.67 3.48
CA GLU A 346 -28.85 -12.74 2.90
C GLU A 346 -27.40 -12.29 2.71
N LEU A 347 -27.19 -11.10 2.16
CA LEU A 347 -25.87 -10.50 2.00
C LEU A 347 -25.22 -10.22 3.36
N HIS A 348 -25.97 -9.68 4.33
CA HIS A 348 -25.47 -9.43 5.68
C HIS A 348 -24.87 -10.69 6.29
N PHE A 349 -25.59 -11.81 6.31
CA PHE A 349 -25.07 -13.06 6.88
C PHE A 349 -23.88 -13.61 6.09
N LYS A 350 -23.94 -13.56 4.75
CA LYS A 350 -22.82 -14.01 3.91
C LYS A 350 -21.51 -13.29 4.25
N TYR A 351 -21.54 -11.97 4.38
CA TYR A 351 -20.34 -11.18 4.69
C TYR A 351 -19.99 -11.21 6.18
N LEU A 352 -20.97 -11.30 7.08
CA LEU A 352 -20.73 -11.48 8.51
C LEU A 352 -20.01 -12.80 8.81
N ASP A 353 -20.40 -13.90 8.15
CA ASP A 353 -19.73 -15.19 8.28
C ASP A 353 -18.30 -15.13 7.75
N ALA A 354 -18.09 -14.48 6.60
CA ALA A 354 -16.77 -14.29 6.02
C ALA A 354 -15.84 -13.48 6.94
N MET A 355 -16.35 -12.38 7.49
CA MET A 355 -15.65 -11.54 8.46
C MET A 355 -15.34 -12.30 9.75
N SER A 356 -16.32 -13.05 10.29
CA SER A 356 -16.12 -13.83 11.51
C SER A 356 -15.03 -14.90 11.36
N VAL A 357 -14.87 -15.49 10.16
CA VAL A 357 -13.78 -16.43 9.86
C VAL A 357 -12.43 -15.70 9.80
N ALA A 358 -12.39 -14.52 9.17
CA ALA A 358 -11.17 -13.71 9.09
C ALA A 358 -10.74 -13.22 10.48
N ASP A 359 -11.65 -12.68 11.28
CA ASP A 359 -11.38 -12.18 12.63
C ASP A 359 -10.88 -13.29 13.55
N LYS A 360 -11.48 -14.50 13.51
CA LYS A 360 -10.99 -15.66 14.27
C LYS A 360 -9.57 -16.08 13.89
N LYS A 361 -9.22 -15.96 12.60
CA LYS A 361 -7.88 -16.27 12.12
C LYS A 361 -6.87 -15.23 12.62
N ILE A 362 -7.23 -13.95 12.51
CA ILE A 362 -6.42 -12.83 13.01
C ILE A 362 -6.20 -12.97 14.53
N GLU A 363 -7.25 -13.23 15.30
CA GLU A 363 -7.15 -13.40 16.75
C GLU A 363 -6.30 -14.62 17.14
N GLY A 364 -6.42 -15.72 16.38
CA GLY A 364 -5.56 -16.89 16.56
C GLY A 364 -4.09 -16.57 16.32
N GLU A 365 -3.77 -15.77 15.29
CA GLU A 365 -2.41 -15.32 15.02
C GLU A 365 -1.90 -14.37 16.11
N LYS A 366 -2.72 -13.40 16.56
CA LYS A 366 -2.40 -12.51 17.69
C LYS A 366 -2.07 -13.30 18.96
N HIS A 367 -2.84 -14.33 19.29
CA HIS A 367 -2.60 -15.18 20.45
C HIS A 367 -1.37 -16.09 20.30
N MET A 368 -1.03 -16.55 19.08
CA MET A 368 0.20 -17.30 18.84
C MET A 368 1.43 -16.40 19.03
N SER A 369 1.39 -15.17 18.52
CA SER A 369 2.46 -14.18 18.73
C SER A 369 2.63 -13.81 20.22
N GLN A 370 1.54 -13.76 21.00
CA GLN A 370 1.57 -13.53 22.45
C GLN A 370 2.01 -14.75 23.29
N LYS A 371 1.89 -15.98 22.77
CA LYS A 371 2.38 -17.18 23.46
C LYS A 371 3.85 -17.48 23.16
N GLU A 372 4.37 -17.00 22.03
CA GLU A 372 5.77 -17.13 21.65
C GLU A 372 6.68 -16.04 22.25
N SER A 373 6.12 -15.00 22.90
CA SER A 373 6.91 -14.17 23.82
C SER A 373 7.38 -15.04 24.99
N PRO A 374 8.70 -15.24 25.18
CA PRO A 374 9.20 -16.17 26.17
C PRO A 374 8.73 -15.74 27.56
N GLU A 375 8.03 -16.63 28.26
CA GLU A 375 7.88 -16.53 29.71
C GLU A 375 9.27 -16.28 30.29
N GLN A 376 9.44 -15.14 30.97
CA GLN A 376 10.65 -14.74 31.68
C GLN A 376 11.14 -15.80 32.71
N ASN A 377 10.36 -16.86 32.94
CA ASN A 377 10.60 -17.91 33.92
C ASN A 377 11.54 -19.05 33.46
N SER A 378 11.93 -19.13 32.19
CA SER A 378 12.86 -20.17 31.72
C SER A 378 14.32 -19.71 31.57
N VAL A 379 14.60 -18.41 31.74
CA VAL A 379 15.95 -17.84 31.67
C VAL A 379 16.72 -18.00 32.99
N GLY A 380 15.99 -18.10 34.11
CA GLY A 380 16.55 -18.23 35.46
C GLY A 380 17.53 -19.41 35.67
N PRO A 381 17.19 -20.64 35.22
CA PRO A 381 18.08 -21.80 35.40
C PRO A 381 19.37 -21.70 34.57
N ILE A 382 19.28 -21.17 33.35
CA ILE A 382 20.44 -21.02 32.45
C ILE A 382 21.36 -19.91 32.97
N HIS A 383 20.80 -18.80 33.45
CA HIS A 383 21.55 -17.72 34.10
C HIS A 383 22.24 -18.20 35.38
N ALA A 384 21.55 -18.97 36.24
CA ALA A 384 22.13 -19.51 37.46
C ALA A 384 23.26 -20.52 37.20
N LEU A 385 23.13 -21.35 36.15
CA LEU A 385 24.16 -22.31 35.75
C LEU A 385 25.42 -21.60 35.20
N LEU A 386 25.22 -20.55 34.39
CA LEU A 386 26.30 -19.72 33.85
C LEU A 386 27.02 -18.94 34.96
N GLU A 387 26.28 -18.32 35.89
CA GLU A 387 26.88 -17.67 37.06
C GLU A 387 27.64 -18.66 37.95
N GLY A 388 27.11 -19.88 38.13
CA GLY A 388 27.78 -20.94 38.88
C GLY A 388 29.13 -21.31 38.27
N LYS A 389 29.19 -21.49 36.95
CA LYS A 389 30.44 -21.76 36.21
C LYS A 389 31.40 -20.58 36.25
N LEU A 390 30.91 -19.34 36.12
CA LEU A 390 31.74 -18.13 36.22
C LEU A 390 32.38 -17.99 37.62
N ARG A 391 31.60 -18.26 38.69
CA ARG A 391 32.08 -18.24 40.08
C ARG A 391 33.09 -19.35 40.39
N HIS A 392 33.04 -20.47 39.68
CA HIS A 392 34.04 -21.54 39.81
C HIS A 392 35.37 -21.13 39.16
N LEU A 393 35.30 -20.64 37.91
CA LEU A 393 36.47 -20.13 37.18
C LEU A 393 37.18 -18.99 37.93
N LEU A 394 36.41 -18.06 38.51
CA LEU A 394 36.93 -16.96 39.35
C LEU A 394 37.64 -17.44 40.63
N ARG A 395 37.24 -18.59 41.18
CA ARG A 395 37.88 -19.17 42.37
C ARG A 395 39.19 -19.87 42.03
N GLU A 396 39.25 -20.55 40.89
CA GLU A 396 40.48 -21.21 40.42
C GLU A 396 41.57 -20.18 40.06
N THR A 397 41.20 -18.99 39.59
CA THR A 397 42.16 -17.91 39.27
C THR A 397 42.79 -17.21 40.49
N LYS A 398 42.32 -17.44 41.72
CA LYS A 398 42.84 -16.76 42.92
C LYS A 398 44.21 -17.24 43.40
N HIS A 399 44.72 -18.36 42.88
CA HIS A 399 45.97 -18.97 43.36
C HIS A 399 47.21 -18.75 42.48
N GLN A 400 47.17 -17.85 41.49
CA GLN A 400 48.35 -17.56 40.65
C GLN A 400 48.63 -16.06 40.52
N GLY A 401 49.73 -15.61 41.15
CA GLY A 401 50.68 -14.59 40.67
C GLY A 401 50.21 -13.17 40.28
N PRO A 402 51.15 -12.22 40.08
CA PRO A 402 50.91 -10.77 40.10
C PRO A 402 50.27 -10.17 38.83
N CYS A 403 49.52 -10.94 38.04
CA CYS A 403 48.75 -10.43 36.88
C CYS A 403 47.27 -10.16 37.24
N GLN A 404 47.02 -9.56 38.41
CA GLN A 404 45.65 -9.33 38.93
C GLN A 404 44.99 -8.03 38.43
N SER A 405 45.72 -7.07 37.84
CA SER A 405 45.12 -5.79 37.43
C SER A 405 44.31 -5.87 36.13
N LEU A 406 44.82 -6.55 35.10
CA LEU A 406 44.16 -6.63 33.79
C LEU A 406 42.97 -7.62 33.77
N THR A 407 43.08 -8.71 34.53
CA THR A 407 42.03 -9.73 34.61
C THR A 407 40.80 -9.21 35.36
N ASN A 408 41.01 -8.39 36.40
CA ASN A 408 39.91 -7.77 37.15
C ASN A 408 39.18 -6.68 36.34
N ILE A 409 39.87 -5.94 35.47
CA ILE A 409 39.24 -4.92 34.60
C ILE A 409 38.31 -5.58 33.57
N CYS A 410 38.76 -6.62 32.87
CA CYS A 410 37.92 -7.31 31.88
C CYS A 410 36.71 -8.02 32.49
N LEU A 411 36.81 -8.50 33.74
CA LEU A 411 35.71 -9.16 34.46
C LEU A 411 34.68 -8.17 35.02
N LEU A 412 35.11 -6.97 35.41
CA LEU A 412 34.21 -5.89 35.84
C LEU A 412 33.39 -5.34 34.66
N ASP A 413 34.00 -5.17 33.48
CA ASP A 413 33.28 -4.75 32.27
C ASP A 413 32.28 -5.81 31.80
N ALA A 414 32.65 -7.09 31.84
CA ALA A 414 31.71 -8.18 31.52
C ALA A 414 30.52 -8.23 32.51
N LYS A 415 30.75 -7.93 33.80
CA LYS A 415 29.71 -7.88 34.83
C LYS A 415 28.79 -6.66 34.68
N ALA A 416 29.32 -5.51 34.26
CA ALA A 416 28.53 -4.30 33.99
C ALA A 416 27.63 -4.45 32.74
N VAL A 417 28.11 -5.17 31.72
CA VAL A 417 27.32 -5.52 30.52
C VAL A 417 26.23 -6.55 30.85
N LEU A 418 26.53 -7.55 31.69
CA LEU A 418 25.54 -8.57 32.10
C LEU A 418 24.43 -8.04 33.03
N LEU A 419 24.72 -7.05 33.88
CA LEU A 419 23.74 -6.47 34.82
C LEU A 419 22.96 -5.28 34.25
N GLY A 420 23.18 -4.89 32.98
CA GLY A 420 22.41 -3.83 32.30
C GLY A 420 22.54 -2.44 32.92
N THR A 421 23.62 -2.16 33.67
CA THR A 421 23.78 -0.91 34.44
C THR A 421 24.81 0.07 33.87
N GLY A 422 25.42 -0.23 32.71
CA GLY A 422 26.41 0.64 32.06
C GLY A 422 25.86 1.44 30.88
N LYS A 423 25.94 2.78 30.94
CA LYS A 423 25.74 3.67 29.77
C LYS A 423 26.78 3.33 28.70
N HIS A 424 26.36 3.18 27.44
CA HIS A 424 27.25 3.13 26.28
C HIS A 424 28.13 4.39 26.23
N SER A 425 29.38 4.28 26.68
CA SER A 425 30.37 5.35 26.50
C SER A 425 31.14 5.09 25.22
N LYS A 426 30.95 5.98 24.24
CA LYS A 426 31.79 6.16 23.06
C LYS A 426 33.23 6.43 23.50
N ALA A 427 34.15 5.48 23.30
CA ALA A 427 35.59 5.79 23.29
C ALA A 427 36.44 4.61 22.76
N ILE A 428 36.34 4.27 21.48
CA ILE A 428 37.49 3.73 20.73
C ILE A 428 37.42 4.25 19.29
N SER A 429 37.87 5.50 19.10
CA SER A 429 38.32 6.03 17.82
C SER A 429 39.46 7.03 18.08
N ALA A 430 40.52 6.96 17.26
CA ALA A 430 41.81 7.71 17.29
C ALA A 430 42.86 7.19 18.29
N GLN A 431 44.16 7.05 18.00
CA GLN A 431 45.02 7.18 16.82
C GLN A 431 46.38 6.50 17.17
N GLN A 432 47.21 6.18 16.17
CA GLN A 432 48.52 5.47 16.20
C GLN A 432 49.64 6.20 17.02
N PRO A 433 50.96 5.91 16.85
CA PRO A 433 51.80 4.73 17.16
C PRO A 433 52.86 5.06 18.25
N TRP A 434 53.44 4.06 18.93
CA TRP A 434 54.63 4.28 19.77
C TRP A 434 55.91 4.26 18.89
N CYS A 435 56.33 5.45 18.44
CA CYS A 435 57.70 5.74 18.02
C CYS A 435 58.42 6.48 19.15
N CYS A 436 59.48 5.90 19.70
CA CYS A 436 60.56 6.61 20.38
C CYS A 436 61.88 6.21 19.71
N SER A 437 62.57 7.21 19.13
CA SER A 437 63.91 7.12 18.57
C SER A 437 64.94 7.81 19.48
N GLU A 438 66.08 7.14 19.65
CA GLU A 438 67.46 7.59 19.93
C GLU A 438 67.79 8.74 20.92
N SER A 439 68.71 8.46 21.86
CA SER A 439 69.79 9.39 22.21
C SER A 439 71.04 8.68 22.78
N GLN A 440 72.15 8.92 22.06
CA GLN A 440 73.60 8.76 22.30
C GLN A 440 74.14 8.58 23.73
N GLY A 441 75.21 7.78 23.85
CA GLY A 441 76.16 7.82 24.97
C GLY A 441 77.01 6.56 25.10
N GLY A 442 78.14 6.50 24.40
CA GLY A 442 79.13 5.43 24.56
C GLY A 442 79.99 5.60 25.81
N PHE A 443 80.37 4.48 26.43
CA PHE A 443 81.65 4.33 27.13
C PHE A 443 82.16 2.90 26.94
N HIS A 444 83.34 2.80 26.34
CA HIS A 444 84.23 1.65 26.38
C HIS A 444 84.77 1.45 27.80
N LEU A 445 84.99 0.19 28.21
CA LEU A 445 86.25 -0.32 28.79
C LEU A 445 86.17 -1.86 28.94
N ALA A 446 87.09 -2.56 28.27
CA ALA A 446 87.49 -3.95 28.51
C ALA A 446 88.33 -4.03 29.83
N PRO A 447 88.85 -5.19 30.37
CA PRO A 447 89.05 -6.51 29.73
C PRO A 447 88.90 -7.78 30.63
N GLN A 448 89.00 -8.95 29.96
CA GLN A 448 89.59 -10.26 30.40
C GLN A 448 89.22 -10.90 31.76
N THR A 449 88.76 -12.16 31.75
CA THR A 449 89.61 -13.39 31.88
C THR A 449 88.75 -14.66 32.02
N THR A 450 89.04 -15.67 31.19
CA THR A 450 89.04 -17.13 31.44
C THR A 450 87.94 -17.79 32.29
N GLY A 451 87.21 -18.75 31.68
CA GLY A 451 86.54 -19.84 32.40
C GLY A 451 85.33 -20.44 31.68
N SER A 452 85.54 -21.52 30.92
CA SER A 452 84.50 -22.50 30.54
C SER A 452 84.22 -23.46 31.73
N PRO A 453 83.19 -24.35 31.74
CA PRO A 453 82.13 -24.61 30.75
C PRO A 453 80.70 -24.82 31.36
N GLU A 454 79.75 -25.27 30.53
CA GLU A 454 78.56 -26.09 30.83
C GLU A 454 77.18 -25.45 31.13
N ASN A 455 76.45 -25.22 30.04
CA ASN A 455 75.12 -25.77 29.73
C ASN A 455 74.26 -26.30 30.90
N THR A 456 73.18 -25.60 31.25
CA THR A 456 71.98 -26.21 31.84
C THR A 456 70.71 -25.49 31.37
N LYS A 457 69.78 -26.29 30.83
CA LYS A 457 68.46 -25.92 30.31
C LYS A 457 67.55 -25.37 31.43
N ILE A 458 66.77 -24.34 31.14
CA ILE A 458 65.56 -23.98 31.90
C ILE A 458 64.35 -24.24 30.99
N PRO A 459 63.60 -25.34 31.15
CA PRO A 459 62.49 -25.72 30.26
C PRO A 459 61.09 -25.22 30.69
N ASP A 460 60.96 -24.28 31.63
CA ASP A 460 59.67 -24.03 32.29
C ASP A 460 58.93 -22.72 31.93
N LEU A 461 59.49 -21.86 31.06
CA LEU A 461 58.84 -20.57 30.73
C LEU A 461 58.04 -20.58 29.41
N GLU A 462 58.50 -21.31 28.38
CA GLU A 462 57.81 -21.36 27.08
C GLU A 462 56.53 -22.21 27.13
N ASP A 463 56.53 -23.34 27.84
CA ASP A 463 55.34 -24.17 28.00
C ASP A 463 54.26 -23.48 28.87
N ALA A 464 54.68 -22.69 29.86
CA ALA A 464 53.78 -21.89 30.69
C ALA A 464 53.13 -20.74 29.89
N LEU A 465 53.89 -20.06 29.04
CA LEU A 465 53.37 -19.00 28.17
C LEU A 465 52.48 -19.54 27.07
N THR A 466 52.82 -20.70 26.49
CA THR A 466 52.00 -21.35 25.45
C THR A 466 50.69 -21.86 26.04
N SER A 467 50.71 -22.44 27.25
CA SER A 467 49.50 -22.85 27.97
C SER A 467 48.64 -21.65 28.39
N TYR A 468 49.26 -20.54 28.81
CA TYR A 468 48.56 -19.29 29.15
C TYR A 468 47.88 -18.66 27.94
N TRP A 469 48.58 -18.57 26.80
CA TRP A 469 48.00 -18.08 25.56
C TRP A 469 46.90 -19.01 25.03
N PHE A 470 47.07 -20.34 25.13
CA PHE A 470 46.06 -21.32 24.71
C PHE A 470 44.79 -21.26 25.57
N LEU A 471 44.91 -21.10 26.89
CA LEU A 471 43.75 -20.85 27.77
C LEU A 471 43.08 -19.51 27.46
N ARG A 472 43.86 -18.46 27.20
CA ARG A 472 43.34 -17.11 26.91
C ARG A 472 42.63 -17.05 25.57
N THR A 473 43.14 -17.70 24.52
CA THR A 473 42.44 -17.84 23.23
C THR A 473 41.22 -18.74 23.37
N SER A 474 41.29 -19.84 24.14
CA SER A 474 40.15 -20.73 24.36
C SER A 474 39.02 -20.05 25.15
N GLN A 475 39.34 -19.22 26.14
CA GLN A 475 38.35 -18.41 26.87
C GLN A 475 37.77 -17.28 26.00
N LEU A 476 38.59 -16.61 25.18
CA LEU A 476 38.10 -15.58 24.26
C LEU A 476 37.17 -16.17 23.18
N VAL A 477 37.50 -17.37 22.69
CA VAL A 477 36.66 -18.12 21.75
C VAL A 477 35.38 -18.59 22.43
N LEU A 478 35.43 -19.09 23.67
CA LEU A 478 34.21 -19.45 24.40
C LEU A 478 33.29 -18.24 24.62
N VAL A 479 33.86 -17.10 25.06
CA VAL A 479 33.11 -15.86 25.30
C VAL A 479 32.49 -15.33 24.00
N LYS A 480 33.26 -15.28 22.90
CA LYS A 480 32.75 -14.87 21.59
C LYS A 480 31.74 -15.86 21.00
N CYS A 481 31.91 -17.16 21.21
CA CYS A 481 30.94 -18.17 20.81
C CYS A 481 29.65 -18.04 21.64
N THR A 482 29.73 -17.72 22.93
CA THR A 482 28.54 -17.44 23.76
C THR A 482 27.89 -16.12 23.41
N GLU A 483 28.65 -15.10 23.00
CA GLU A 483 28.13 -13.80 22.54
C GLU A 483 27.48 -13.91 21.16
N GLN A 484 28.07 -14.68 20.23
CA GLN A 484 27.46 -14.99 18.93
C GLN A 484 26.26 -15.91 19.07
N ALA A 485 26.29 -16.91 19.96
CA ALA A 485 25.13 -17.74 20.25
C ALA A 485 24.02 -16.89 20.90
N TRP A 486 24.36 -16.02 21.86
CA TRP A 486 23.40 -15.09 22.46
C TRP A 486 22.85 -14.09 21.43
N LEU A 487 23.67 -13.48 20.58
CA LEU A 487 23.21 -12.59 19.51
C LEU A 487 22.38 -13.32 18.45
N LEU A 488 22.71 -14.57 18.10
CA LEU A 488 21.89 -15.38 17.18
C LEU A 488 20.57 -15.76 17.83
N THR A 489 20.56 -16.13 19.11
CA THR A 489 19.35 -16.51 19.86
C THR A 489 18.48 -15.28 20.12
N VAL A 490 19.06 -14.15 20.53
CA VAL A 490 18.38 -12.86 20.71
C VAL A 490 17.90 -12.29 19.38
N ARG A 491 18.66 -12.40 18.29
CA ARG A 491 18.21 -11.98 16.95
C ARG A 491 17.13 -12.90 16.36
N ASP A 492 17.09 -14.17 16.76
CA ASP A 492 15.98 -15.08 16.45
C ASP A 492 14.79 -14.90 17.42
N MET A 493 15.01 -14.47 18.67
CA MET A 493 13.98 -14.14 19.65
C MET A 493 13.33 -12.78 19.37
N VAL A 494 14.08 -11.78 18.88
CA VAL A 494 13.58 -10.49 18.39
C VAL A 494 12.90 -10.63 17.03
N ARG A 495 13.33 -11.60 16.18
CA ARG A 495 12.59 -11.96 14.95
C ARG A 495 11.33 -12.80 15.19
N ARG A 496 11.12 -13.33 16.40
CA ARG A 496 9.93 -14.14 16.77
C ARG A 496 9.03 -13.46 17.80
N GLY A 497 9.51 -12.41 18.46
CA GLY A 497 8.71 -11.51 19.28
C GLY A 497 8.27 -10.30 18.47
N GLU A 498 7.45 -10.52 17.44
CA GLU A 498 6.74 -9.44 16.75
C GLU A 498 5.84 -8.76 17.79
N ILE A 499 6.32 -7.64 18.34
CA ILE A 499 5.43 -6.59 18.83
C ILE A 499 4.46 -6.36 17.67
N ILE A 500 3.16 -6.42 17.92
CA ILE A 500 2.16 -6.00 16.92
C ILE A 500 2.51 -4.54 16.62
N ASP A 501 3.25 -4.32 15.54
CA ASP A 501 3.59 -2.99 15.06
C ASP A 501 2.45 -2.52 14.15
N ASN A 502 2.49 -1.24 13.79
CA ASN A 502 1.48 -0.65 12.92
C ASN A 502 1.39 -1.37 11.57
N ASP A 503 2.49 -1.94 11.05
CA ASP A 503 2.52 -2.62 9.75
C ASP A 503 1.75 -3.96 9.81
N ILE A 504 1.79 -4.66 10.96
CA ILE A 504 1.02 -5.88 11.22
C ILE A 504 -0.47 -5.55 11.39
N GLU A 505 -0.82 -4.44 12.05
CA GLU A 505 -2.22 -3.99 12.15
C GLU A 505 -2.80 -3.64 10.78
N ASP A 506 -2.02 -2.99 9.92
CA ASP A 506 -2.38 -2.71 8.53
C ASP A 506 -2.59 -4.01 7.74
N GLU A 507 -1.73 -5.03 7.94
CA GLU A 507 -1.93 -6.34 7.32
C GLU A 507 -3.24 -6.99 7.77
N PHE A 508 -3.57 -6.93 9.06
CA PHE A 508 -4.83 -7.44 9.58
C PHE A 508 -6.04 -6.69 9.01
N TYR A 509 -5.95 -5.36 8.88
CA TYR A 509 -6.99 -4.55 8.27
C TYR A 509 -7.21 -4.91 6.80
N LEU A 510 -6.14 -5.05 6.01
CA LEU A 510 -6.22 -5.48 4.61
C LEU A 510 -6.88 -6.86 4.46
N ARG A 511 -6.61 -7.79 5.36
CA ARG A 511 -7.27 -9.11 5.36
C ARG A 511 -8.77 -9.00 5.68
N ARG A 512 -9.18 -8.08 6.55
CA ARG A 512 -10.60 -7.78 6.82
C ARG A 512 -11.28 -7.14 5.61
N LEU A 513 -10.59 -6.25 4.89
CA LEU A 513 -11.08 -5.71 3.62
C LEU A 513 -11.26 -6.81 2.57
N ASP A 514 -10.28 -7.71 2.41
CA ASP A 514 -10.36 -8.87 1.50
C ASP A 514 -11.52 -9.83 1.86
N ALA A 515 -11.92 -9.88 3.13
CA ALA A 515 -13.08 -10.62 3.61
C ALA A 515 -14.42 -9.90 3.38
N GLY A 516 -14.39 -8.63 2.96
CA GLY A 516 -15.56 -7.82 2.61
C GLY A 516 -16.07 -6.91 3.72
N LEU A 517 -15.20 -6.42 4.62
CA LEU A 517 -15.54 -5.48 5.69
C LEU A 517 -16.34 -4.27 5.17
N PHE A 518 -15.88 -3.64 4.10
CA PHE A 518 -16.51 -2.45 3.52
C PHE A 518 -17.97 -2.70 3.07
N VAL A 519 -18.18 -3.83 2.38
CA VAL A 519 -19.52 -4.25 1.94
C VAL A 519 -20.42 -4.51 3.15
N LEU A 520 -19.89 -5.18 4.18
CA LEU A 520 -20.63 -5.45 5.40
C LEU A 520 -21.03 -4.16 6.12
N GLN A 521 -20.13 -3.18 6.22
CA GLN A 521 -20.40 -1.87 6.79
C GLN A 521 -21.51 -1.15 6.03
N HIS A 522 -21.45 -1.12 4.69
CA HIS A 522 -22.51 -0.54 3.87
C HIS A 522 -23.86 -1.27 4.03
N ILE A 523 -23.86 -2.60 4.09
CA ILE A 523 -25.08 -3.37 4.33
C ILE A 523 -25.70 -3.02 5.69
N CYS A 524 -24.88 -2.96 6.75
CA CYS A 524 -25.33 -2.56 8.09
C CYS A 524 -25.84 -1.12 8.10
N TYR A 525 -25.16 -0.19 7.42
CA TYR A 525 -25.58 1.19 7.28
C TYR A 525 -26.94 1.30 6.55
N ILE A 526 -27.10 0.61 5.42
CA ILE A 526 -28.38 0.54 4.68
C ILE A 526 -29.48 0.01 5.60
N MET A 527 -29.21 -1.06 6.34
CA MET A 527 -30.16 -1.66 7.29
C MET A 527 -30.61 -0.66 8.36
N ALA A 528 -29.68 0.10 8.93
CA ALA A 528 -30.00 1.14 9.89
C ALA A 528 -30.84 2.27 9.29
N GLU A 529 -30.46 2.79 8.11
CA GLU A 529 -31.20 3.86 7.41
C GLU A 529 -32.65 3.46 7.07
N ILE A 530 -32.87 2.25 6.53
CA ILE A 530 -34.22 1.81 6.15
C ILE A 530 -35.10 1.49 7.37
N CYS A 531 -34.52 1.05 8.50
CA CYS A 531 -35.26 0.88 9.75
C CYS A 531 -35.68 2.22 10.37
N ASN A 532 -34.88 3.27 10.17
CA ASN A 532 -35.18 4.64 10.58
C ASN A 532 -36.17 5.37 9.65
N ALA A 533 -36.59 4.75 8.55
CA ALA A 533 -37.49 5.37 7.57
C ALA A 533 -38.97 5.44 8.01
N ASN A 534 -39.30 5.06 9.25
CA ASN A 534 -40.67 4.96 9.78
C ASN A 534 -41.61 4.07 8.95
N VAL A 535 -41.07 3.01 8.34
CA VAL A 535 -41.85 2.00 7.62
C VAL A 535 -41.90 0.71 8.46
N PRO A 536 -43.02 0.42 9.16
CA PRO A 536 -43.09 -0.71 10.09
C PRO A 536 -42.82 -2.06 9.44
N GLN A 537 -43.26 -2.25 8.18
CA GLN A 537 -43.06 -3.49 7.43
C GLN A 537 -41.57 -3.85 7.30
N ILE A 538 -40.73 -2.88 6.92
CA ILE A 538 -39.29 -3.09 6.76
C ILE A 538 -38.65 -3.43 8.11
N ARG A 539 -38.93 -2.61 9.14
CA ARG A 539 -38.36 -2.79 10.48
C ARG A 539 -38.72 -4.16 11.07
N GLN A 540 -40.00 -4.54 10.99
CA GLN A 540 -40.47 -5.85 11.45
C GLN A 540 -39.76 -6.99 10.71
N ARG A 541 -39.60 -6.89 9.39
CA ARG A 541 -38.93 -7.92 8.59
C ARG A 541 -37.46 -8.09 8.97
N VAL A 542 -36.72 -7.00 9.19
CA VAL A 542 -35.31 -7.05 9.64
C VAL A 542 -35.20 -7.76 10.98
N HIS A 543 -35.97 -7.36 11.99
CA HIS A 543 -35.92 -8.01 13.32
C HIS A 543 -36.37 -9.48 13.25
N GLN A 544 -37.39 -9.79 12.45
CA GLN A 544 -37.87 -11.16 12.26
C GLN A 544 -36.74 -12.06 11.73
N ILE A 545 -36.01 -11.61 10.70
CA ILE A 545 -34.93 -12.40 10.10
C ILE A 545 -33.73 -12.52 11.04
N LEU A 546 -33.34 -11.44 11.74
CA LEU A 546 -32.26 -11.48 12.74
C LEU A 546 -32.56 -12.52 13.83
N ASN A 547 -33.79 -12.49 14.38
CA ASN A 547 -34.23 -13.42 15.43
C ASN A 547 -34.26 -14.86 14.94
N MET A 548 -34.77 -15.12 13.73
CA MET A 548 -34.83 -16.48 13.15
C MET A 548 -33.45 -17.09 12.93
N ARG A 549 -32.44 -16.29 12.61
CA ARG A 549 -31.06 -16.76 12.37
C ARG A 549 -30.15 -16.71 13.61
N GLY A 550 -30.69 -16.32 14.77
CA GLY A 550 -29.92 -16.23 16.01
C GLY A 550 -28.85 -15.13 16.03
N SER A 551 -28.93 -14.15 15.12
CA SER A 551 -28.00 -13.01 15.09
C SER A 551 -28.54 -11.87 15.95
N SER A 552 -27.66 -11.25 16.73
CA SER A 552 -28.03 -10.14 17.59
C SER A 552 -27.91 -8.82 16.86
N ILE A 553 -28.91 -7.95 17.07
CA ILE A 553 -28.85 -6.54 16.66
C ILE A 553 -27.61 -5.82 17.21
N LYS A 554 -27.05 -6.30 18.32
CA LYS A 554 -25.81 -5.79 18.92
C LYS A 554 -24.61 -5.89 17.98
N ILE A 555 -24.56 -6.94 17.14
CA ILE A 555 -23.48 -7.14 16.16
C ILE A 555 -23.55 -6.02 15.10
N VAL A 556 -24.75 -5.75 14.58
CA VAL A 556 -24.98 -4.65 13.63
C VAL A 556 -24.58 -3.30 14.23
N ARG A 557 -24.97 -3.04 15.48
CA ARG A 557 -24.58 -1.82 16.21
C ARG A 557 -23.06 -1.70 16.38
N HIS A 558 -22.35 -2.80 16.63
CA HIS A 558 -20.89 -2.79 16.77
C HIS A 558 -20.21 -2.43 15.45
N ILE A 559 -20.64 -3.05 14.34
CA ILE A 559 -20.10 -2.75 13.00
C ILE A 559 -20.36 -1.29 12.60
N ILE A 560 -21.53 -0.75 12.90
CA ILE A 560 -21.85 0.66 12.59
C ILE A 560 -21.02 1.62 13.44
N LYS A 561 -20.72 1.30 14.70
CA LYS A 561 -19.82 2.10 15.54
C LYS A 561 -18.41 2.13 14.96
N GLU A 562 -17.87 0.97 14.59
CA GLU A 562 -16.57 0.87 13.92
C GLU A 562 -16.55 1.65 12.60
N TYR A 563 -17.64 1.58 11.81
CA TYR A 563 -17.77 2.37 10.58
C TYR A 563 -17.78 3.88 10.87
N ALA A 564 -18.48 4.32 11.91
CA ALA A 564 -18.58 5.73 12.28
C ALA A 564 -17.27 6.29 12.87
N GLU A 565 -16.45 5.45 13.51
CA GLU A 565 -15.13 5.83 14.04
C GLU A 565 -14.12 6.12 12.93
N ASN A 566 -14.25 5.43 11.78
CA ASN A 566 -13.32 5.53 10.66
C ASN A 566 -13.83 6.43 9.52
N ILE A 567 -14.88 7.24 9.74
CA ILE A 567 -15.50 8.02 8.65
C ILE A 567 -14.87 9.40 8.45
N GLY A 568 -14.82 9.82 7.18
CA GLY A 568 -14.51 11.19 6.77
C GLY A 568 -13.03 11.52 6.82
N ASP A 569 -12.17 10.52 6.64
CA ASP A 569 -10.74 10.76 6.53
C ASP A 569 -10.42 11.60 5.28
N GLY A 570 -9.46 12.51 5.41
CA GLY A 570 -9.18 13.53 4.38
C GLY A 570 -10.15 14.73 4.35
N ARG A 571 -11.14 14.81 5.26
CA ARG A 571 -12.01 15.99 5.44
C ARG A 571 -11.78 16.70 6.76
N SER A 572 -12.43 17.86 6.92
CA SER A 572 -12.30 18.66 8.14
C SER A 572 -12.73 17.84 9.39
N PRO A 573 -12.09 18.07 10.55
CA PRO A 573 -12.50 17.43 11.80
C PRO A 573 -13.97 17.67 12.15
N GLU A 574 -14.49 18.86 11.84
CA GLU A 574 -15.91 19.22 12.03
C GLU A 574 -16.84 18.35 11.18
N PHE A 575 -16.45 18.06 9.93
CA PHE A 575 -17.20 17.15 9.07
C PHE A 575 -17.27 15.75 9.67
N ARG A 576 -16.12 15.23 10.14
CA ARG A 576 -16.04 13.90 10.76
C ARG A 576 -16.94 13.79 11.99
N GLU A 577 -16.88 14.77 12.89
CA GLU A 577 -17.70 14.76 14.10
C GLU A 577 -19.21 14.83 13.79
N ASN A 578 -19.60 15.69 12.85
CA ASN A 578 -21.00 15.82 12.44
C ASN A 578 -21.52 14.54 11.78
N GLU A 579 -20.72 13.91 10.91
CA GLU A 579 -21.10 12.68 10.25
C GLU A 579 -21.16 11.50 11.24
N GLN A 580 -20.20 11.42 12.17
CA GLN A 580 -20.20 10.42 13.24
C GLN A 580 -21.46 10.55 14.11
N LYS A 581 -21.82 11.76 14.54
CA LYS A 581 -23.07 12.03 15.28
C LYS A 581 -24.30 11.58 14.48
N ARG A 582 -24.35 11.90 13.19
CA ARG A 582 -25.46 11.51 12.31
C ARG A 582 -25.62 9.98 12.24
N ILE A 583 -24.53 9.26 12.02
CA ILE A 583 -24.55 7.79 11.89
C ILE A 583 -24.91 7.13 13.21
N LEU A 584 -24.33 7.59 14.32
CA LEU A 584 -24.64 7.04 15.65
C LEU A 584 -26.08 7.32 16.06
N GLY A 585 -26.67 8.45 15.67
CA GLY A 585 -28.08 8.77 15.88
C GLY A 585 -29.03 7.77 15.23
N LEU A 586 -28.64 7.13 14.11
CA LEU A 586 -29.43 6.05 13.49
C LEU A 586 -29.59 4.84 14.44
N LEU A 587 -28.64 4.63 15.35
CA LEU A 587 -28.68 3.51 16.28
C LEU A 587 -29.66 3.72 17.44
N GLU A 588 -30.13 4.94 17.70
CA GLU A 588 -31.08 5.19 18.80
C GLU A 588 -32.45 4.59 18.52
N ASN A 589 -32.90 4.68 17.27
CA ASN A 589 -34.22 4.19 16.83
C ASN A 589 -34.17 2.83 16.11
N PHE A 590 -32.99 2.18 16.09
CA PHE A 590 -32.73 0.90 15.42
C PHE A 590 -33.07 -0.33 16.26
#